data_AF-A0A100IU96-F1
#
_entry.id   AF-A0A100IU96-F1
#
_cell.length_a   1.000
_cell.length_b   1.000
_cell.length_c   1.000
_cell.angle_alpha   90.00
_cell.angle_beta   90.00
_cell.angle_gamma   90.00
#
_symmetry.space_group_name_H-M   'P 1'
#
loop_
_entity.id
_entity.type
_entity.pdbx_description
1 polymer ?
#
loop_
_entity_poly.entity_id
_entity_poly.type
_entity_poly.pdbx_seq_one_letter_code
_entity_poly.pdbx_strand_id
1 'polypeptide(L)'
;MSATVQTRVVDLDQLLPRILSQDLEGISLSPLLSELAFHHLMYNFSEEKDIENLIPWVYRHSNIADEDDQYDWPSEDSKFKLLFEEFSHYQNALAPGALSLAGPTTAKVKIVLPRKNWKVARPRKYHSQSFILHILLWTVHAYLERSREPKLEVWVPNLISSSKYVIGRQKYASMPLAHVTVGPLTEGRPIISCPTWREGLPWDQFTAEVLSVMLGQLANNIRIRDQKLQDQEVFVVGFYGPHIYIARGYFPVETIKRVHAKGCSDDEHLELKFTRGYDPCRKYDWMEAMRALSRLFRYLRSGSAKVGAIQKILSESVATVEGS
;
A
#
# COMPACT_ATOMS: atom_id res chain seq x y z
N MET A 1 10.21 23.14 6.78
CA MET A 1 9.83 22.69 8.14
C MET A 1 10.46 21.33 8.36
N SER A 2 10.99 21.10 9.56
CA SER A 2 11.52 19.79 9.96
C SER A 2 10.52 19.08 10.87
N ALA A 3 10.53 17.75 10.82
CA ALA A 3 9.85 16.90 11.79
C ALA A 3 10.82 15.78 12.18
N THR A 4 10.70 15.28 13.40
CA THR A 4 11.44 14.09 13.80
C THR A 4 10.56 12.88 13.49
N VAL A 5 11.02 12.02 12.59
CA VAL A 5 10.32 10.78 12.25
C VAL A 5 11.02 9.62 12.91
N GLN A 6 10.25 8.85 13.68
CA GLN A 6 10.66 7.54 14.13
C GLN A 6 10.14 6.49 13.15
N THR A 7 11.07 5.80 12.50
CA THR A 7 10.78 4.62 11.69
C THR A 7 10.93 3.38 12.57
N ARG A 8 9.97 2.47 12.52
CA ARG A 8 10.05 1.16 13.19
C ARG A 8 9.74 0.04 12.22
N VAL A 9 10.63 -0.93 12.12
CA VAL A 9 10.31 -2.23 11.53
C VAL A 9 9.56 -3.03 12.59
N VAL A 10 8.37 -3.49 12.26
CA VAL A 10 7.47 -4.21 13.17
C VAL A 10 6.92 -5.45 12.51
N ASP A 11 6.48 -6.40 13.34
CA ASP A 11 5.76 -7.59 12.85
C ASP A 11 4.43 -7.21 12.21
N LEU A 12 3.94 -8.09 11.33
CA LEU A 12 2.71 -7.85 10.58
C LEU A 12 1.51 -7.57 11.50
N ASP A 13 1.37 -8.29 12.61
CA ASP A 13 0.29 -8.10 13.59
C ASP A 13 0.32 -6.71 14.28
N GLN A 14 1.49 -6.07 14.36
CA GLN A 14 1.62 -4.71 14.89
C GLN A 14 1.38 -3.64 13.82
N LEU A 15 1.54 -3.99 12.54
CA LEU A 15 1.32 -3.11 11.40
C LEU A 15 -0.15 -3.09 10.98
N LEU A 16 -0.75 -4.27 10.81
CA LEU A 16 -2.09 -4.48 10.29
C LEU A 16 -2.87 -5.41 11.23
N PRO A 17 -4.08 -5.02 11.67
CA PRO A 17 -4.89 -5.88 12.50
C PRO A 17 -5.27 -7.16 11.73
N ARG A 18 -5.44 -8.26 12.48
CA ARG A 18 -6.10 -9.45 11.95
C ARG A 18 -7.58 -9.15 11.79
N ILE A 19 -8.14 -9.50 10.64
CA ILE A 19 -9.59 -9.37 10.41
C ILE A 19 -10.23 -10.64 10.93
N LEU A 20 -11.01 -10.52 12.00
CA LEU A 20 -11.78 -11.63 12.56
C LEU A 20 -13.15 -11.67 11.86
N SER A 21 -13.78 -12.84 11.88
CA SER A 21 -15.09 -13.05 11.26
C SER A 21 -16.18 -12.08 11.76
N GLN A 22 -16.08 -11.66 13.02
CA GLN A 22 -16.99 -10.72 13.66
C GLN A 22 -16.88 -9.29 13.08
N ASP A 23 -15.72 -8.92 12.51
CA ASP A 23 -15.53 -7.62 11.87
C ASP A 23 -16.33 -7.49 10.55
N LEU A 24 -16.91 -8.60 10.07
CA LEU A 24 -17.75 -8.67 8.87
C LEU A 24 -19.25 -8.68 9.19
N GLU A 25 -19.64 -8.88 10.45
CA GLU A 25 -21.06 -8.90 10.87
C GLU A 25 -21.73 -7.52 10.74
N GLY A 26 -20.94 -6.45 10.66
CA GLY A 26 -21.42 -5.09 10.32
C GLY A 26 -21.83 -4.91 8.86
N ILE A 27 -21.61 -5.91 8.00
CA ILE A 27 -22.13 -5.94 6.63
C ILE A 27 -23.52 -6.59 6.72
N SER A 28 -24.58 -5.78 6.70
CA SER A 28 -25.97 -6.26 6.72
C SER A 28 -26.19 -7.33 5.64
N LEU A 29 -26.27 -8.58 6.07
CA LEU A 29 -26.70 -9.70 5.24
C LEU A 29 -28.18 -9.94 5.52
N SER A 30 -28.96 -10.04 4.44
CA SER A 30 -30.37 -10.43 4.50
C SER A 30 -30.57 -11.66 5.41
N PRO A 31 -31.59 -11.68 6.29
CA PRO A 31 -31.84 -12.78 7.24
C PRO A 31 -32.03 -14.16 6.58
N LEU A 32 -32.24 -14.22 5.27
CA LEU A 32 -32.49 -15.46 4.52
C LEU A 32 -31.22 -16.21 4.08
N LEU A 33 -30.02 -15.66 4.29
CA LEU A 33 -28.76 -16.23 3.78
C LEU A 33 -27.78 -16.70 4.88
N SER A 34 -28.14 -16.63 6.16
CA SER A 34 -27.15 -16.49 7.24
C SER A 34 -26.28 -17.71 7.56
N GLU A 35 -26.64 -18.95 7.24
CA GLU A 35 -25.78 -20.11 7.60
C GLU A 35 -24.83 -20.54 6.47
N LEU A 36 -25.33 -20.69 5.25
CA LEU A 36 -24.51 -21.07 4.08
C LEU A 36 -23.62 -19.91 3.61
N ALA A 37 -24.10 -18.66 3.66
CA ALA A 37 -23.25 -17.51 3.35
C ALA A 37 -22.17 -17.31 4.40
N PHE A 38 -22.44 -17.59 5.68
CA PHE A 38 -21.45 -17.48 6.75
C PHE A 38 -20.37 -18.56 6.63
N HIS A 39 -20.74 -19.82 6.34
CA HIS A 39 -19.75 -20.86 6.04
C HIS A 39 -18.93 -20.55 4.77
N HIS A 40 -19.55 -19.97 3.74
CA HIS A 40 -18.86 -19.57 2.50
C HIS A 40 -17.97 -18.32 2.68
N LEU A 41 -18.39 -17.36 3.51
CA LEU A 41 -17.60 -16.20 3.93
C LEU A 41 -16.41 -16.66 4.78
N MET A 42 -16.62 -17.49 5.79
CA MET A 42 -15.53 -18.08 6.59
C MET A 42 -14.54 -18.85 5.74
N TYR A 43 -15.01 -19.65 4.78
CA TYR A 43 -14.17 -20.39 3.83
C TYR A 43 -13.42 -19.49 2.83
N ASN A 44 -13.91 -18.27 2.59
CA ASN A 44 -13.27 -17.26 1.74
C ASN A 44 -12.48 -16.21 2.53
N PHE A 45 -12.35 -16.34 3.86
CA PHE A 45 -11.56 -15.44 4.73
C PHE A 45 -10.33 -16.09 5.35
N SER A 46 -9.96 -17.30 4.91
CA SER A 46 -8.69 -17.90 5.31
C SER A 46 -7.52 -17.20 4.63
N GLU A 47 -6.69 -16.53 5.42
CA GLU A 47 -5.42 -15.93 4.98
C GLU A 47 -4.50 -16.99 4.33
N GLU A 48 -4.56 -18.24 4.78
CA GLU A 48 -3.80 -19.34 4.18
C GLU A 48 -4.26 -19.65 2.77
N LYS A 49 -5.58 -19.68 2.54
CA LYS A 49 -6.18 -19.89 1.21
C LYS A 49 -5.85 -18.74 0.26
N ASP A 50 -5.78 -17.51 0.76
CA ASP A 50 -5.33 -16.37 -0.05
C ASP A 50 -3.89 -16.58 -0.52
N ILE A 51 -3.01 -16.98 0.41
CA ILE A 51 -1.61 -17.23 0.11
C ILE A 51 -1.47 -18.38 -0.88
N GLU A 52 -2.19 -19.49 -0.69
CA GLU A 52 -2.22 -20.64 -1.62
C GLU A 52 -2.56 -20.22 -3.05
N ASN A 53 -3.57 -19.36 -3.22
CA ASN A 53 -3.95 -18.82 -4.53
C ASN A 53 -2.90 -17.85 -5.10
N LEU A 54 -2.03 -17.30 -4.27
CA LEU A 54 -0.99 -16.35 -4.64
C LEU A 54 0.41 -16.99 -4.66
N ILE A 55 0.53 -18.32 -4.70
CA ILE A 55 1.81 -19.03 -4.91
C ILE A 55 2.10 -19.13 -6.43
N PRO A 56 3.16 -18.46 -6.93
CA PRO A 56 3.67 -18.61 -8.28
C PRO A 56 4.08 -20.03 -8.57
N TRP A 57 4.05 -20.40 -9.84
CA TRP A 57 4.48 -21.71 -10.32
C TRP A 57 5.87 -22.10 -9.78
N VAL A 58 6.87 -21.21 -9.92
CA VAL A 58 8.26 -21.45 -9.49
C VAL A 58 8.37 -21.93 -8.04
N TYR A 59 7.53 -21.42 -7.13
CA TYR A 59 7.55 -21.78 -5.73
C TYR A 59 6.84 -23.08 -5.37
N ARG A 60 6.24 -23.76 -6.35
CA ARG A 60 5.70 -25.11 -6.15
C ARG A 60 6.81 -26.17 -6.19
N HIS A 61 7.96 -25.86 -6.78
CA HIS A 61 9.08 -26.81 -6.95
C HIS A 61 10.45 -26.25 -6.52
N SER A 62 10.61 -24.92 -6.39
CA SER A 62 11.82 -24.29 -5.86
C SER A 62 11.53 -23.40 -4.64
N ASN A 63 12.56 -23.14 -3.84
CA ASN A 63 12.51 -22.14 -2.76
C ASN A 63 13.10 -20.79 -3.17
N ILE A 64 13.80 -20.74 -4.31
CA ILE A 64 14.45 -19.55 -4.86
C ILE A 64 14.05 -19.48 -6.31
N ALA A 65 13.55 -18.31 -6.75
CA ALA A 65 13.31 -18.04 -8.15
C ALA A 65 14.56 -17.42 -8.77
N ASP A 66 15.11 -18.06 -9.79
CA ASP A 66 16.24 -17.54 -10.56
C ASP A 66 15.78 -16.95 -11.92
N GLU A 67 16.75 -16.48 -12.71
CA GLU A 67 16.49 -15.92 -14.03
C GLU A 67 16.14 -17.00 -15.06
N ASP A 68 16.66 -18.22 -14.89
CA ASP A 68 16.48 -19.35 -15.80
C ASP A 68 15.07 -19.97 -15.66
N ASP A 69 14.47 -19.91 -14.46
CA ASP A 69 13.10 -20.36 -14.17
C ASP A 69 12.04 -19.68 -15.06
N GLN A 70 12.36 -18.52 -15.65
CA GLN A 70 11.46 -17.79 -16.55
C GLN A 70 11.22 -18.52 -17.89
N TYR A 71 12.20 -19.29 -18.34
CA TYR A 71 12.13 -20.04 -19.61
C TYR A 71 11.25 -21.28 -19.50
N ASP A 72 11.24 -21.92 -18.33
CA ASP A 72 10.44 -23.13 -18.05
C ASP A 72 9.01 -22.82 -17.59
N TRP A 73 8.68 -21.53 -17.45
CA TRP A 73 7.39 -21.11 -16.93
C TRP A 73 6.24 -21.51 -17.87
N PRO A 74 5.27 -22.33 -17.39
CA PRO A 74 4.20 -22.88 -18.23
C PRO A 74 3.22 -21.81 -18.71
N SER A 75 2.70 -21.99 -19.93
CA SER A 75 1.71 -21.09 -20.53
C SER A 75 0.44 -20.95 -19.69
N GLU A 76 0.06 -22.00 -18.96
CA GLU A 76 -1.19 -22.07 -18.21
C GLU A 76 -1.14 -21.30 -16.87
N ASP A 77 0.05 -20.97 -16.35
CA ASP A 77 0.22 -20.27 -15.06
C ASP A 77 0.90 -18.91 -15.20
N SER A 78 0.52 -18.10 -16.19
CA SER A 78 1.21 -16.83 -16.52
C SER A 78 1.06 -15.70 -15.49
N LYS A 79 0.39 -15.93 -14.35
CA LYS A 79 -0.05 -14.90 -13.39
C LYS A 79 1.07 -13.98 -12.91
N PHE A 80 2.21 -14.57 -12.55
CA PHE A 80 3.34 -13.83 -12.01
C PHE A 80 4.55 -13.82 -12.95
N LYS A 81 4.47 -14.46 -14.12
CA LYS A 81 5.59 -14.57 -15.06
C LYS A 81 6.18 -13.20 -15.41
N LEU A 82 5.33 -12.29 -15.88
CA LEU A 82 5.73 -10.93 -16.24
C LEU A 82 6.28 -10.14 -15.05
N LEU A 83 5.79 -10.41 -13.83
CA LEU A 83 6.32 -9.77 -12.63
C LEU A 83 7.77 -10.20 -12.36
N PHE A 84 8.07 -11.50 -12.46
CA PHE A 84 9.42 -12.03 -12.25
C PHE A 84 10.39 -11.62 -13.36
N GLU A 85 9.95 -11.59 -14.62
CA GLU A 85 10.72 -11.08 -15.75
C GLU A 85 11.16 -9.61 -15.51
N GLU A 86 10.20 -8.74 -15.18
CA GLU A 86 10.47 -7.33 -14.90
C GLU A 86 11.29 -7.12 -13.62
N PHE A 87 11.08 -7.97 -12.61
CA PHE A 87 11.85 -7.91 -11.38
C PHE A 87 13.31 -8.32 -11.58
N SER A 88 13.57 -9.34 -12.40
CA SER A 88 14.94 -9.72 -12.79
C SER A 88 15.64 -8.57 -13.53
N HIS A 89 14.98 -7.97 -14.52
CA HIS A 89 15.51 -6.79 -15.21
C HIS A 89 15.80 -5.63 -14.26
N TYR A 90 14.93 -5.41 -13.26
CA TYR A 90 15.14 -4.41 -12.23
C TYR A 90 16.39 -4.71 -11.38
N GLN A 91 16.54 -5.94 -10.89
CA GLN A 91 17.69 -6.37 -10.09
C GLN A 91 18.99 -6.28 -10.86
N ASN A 92 19.02 -6.75 -12.11
CA ASN A 92 20.18 -6.69 -13.00
C ASN A 92 20.61 -5.24 -13.31
N ALA A 93 19.71 -4.27 -13.16
CA ALA A 93 20.00 -2.85 -13.32
C ALA A 93 20.50 -2.15 -12.03
N LEU A 94 20.50 -2.79 -10.87
CA LEU A 94 20.99 -2.24 -9.60
C LEU A 94 22.51 -2.43 -9.45
N ALA A 95 23.21 -1.50 -8.81
CA ALA A 95 24.61 -1.76 -8.47
C ALA A 95 24.71 -2.77 -7.30
N PRO A 96 25.86 -3.46 -7.16
CA PRO A 96 26.06 -4.47 -6.12
C PRO A 96 25.74 -4.00 -4.68
N GLY A 97 26.05 -2.73 -4.37
CA GLY A 97 25.75 -2.15 -3.07
C GLY A 97 24.25 -1.99 -2.80
N ALA A 98 23.45 -1.72 -3.83
CA ALA A 98 21.99 -1.63 -3.72
C ALA A 98 21.33 -3.00 -3.56
N LEU A 99 21.87 -4.04 -4.22
CA LEU A 99 21.41 -5.42 -4.08
C LEU A 99 21.59 -5.96 -2.66
N SER A 100 22.62 -5.50 -1.96
CA SER A 100 22.96 -5.95 -0.60
C SER A 100 22.16 -5.28 0.52
N LEU A 101 21.22 -4.37 0.20
CA LEU A 101 20.43 -3.65 1.19
C LEU A 101 19.41 -4.57 1.87
N ALA A 102 19.35 -4.60 3.21
CA ALA A 102 18.45 -5.46 3.98
C ALA A 102 17.00 -4.95 4.12
N GLY A 103 16.55 -4.02 3.26
CA GLY A 103 15.22 -3.40 3.36
C GLY A 103 15.12 -2.25 4.38
N PRO A 104 13.89 -1.88 4.79
CA PRO A 104 13.65 -0.85 5.79
C PRO A 104 14.33 -1.11 7.14
N THR A 105 14.70 -0.03 7.85
CA THR A 105 15.38 -0.12 9.16
C THR A 105 14.68 0.69 10.26
N THR A 106 14.78 0.25 11.52
CA THR A 106 14.34 1.04 12.68
C THR A 106 15.35 2.15 12.95
N ALA A 107 14.91 3.40 12.83
CA ALA A 107 15.75 4.57 13.07
C ALA A 107 14.94 5.78 13.52
N LYS A 108 15.54 6.65 14.33
CA LYS A 108 15.01 7.99 14.61
C LYS A 108 15.76 8.99 13.73
N VAL A 109 15.06 9.59 12.78
CA VAL A 109 15.64 10.51 11.79
C VAL A 109 14.98 11.88 11.89
N LYS A 110 15.79 12.94 11.88
CA LYS A 110 15.28 14.31 11.72
C LYS A 110 15.18 14.60 10.24
N ILE A 111 13.96 14.69 9.71
CA ILE A 111 13.74 14.96 8.31
C ILE A 111 13.37 16.42 8.10
N VAL A 112 13.85 16.99 7.00
CA VAL A 112 13.38 18.27 6.49
C VAL A 112 12.48 17.96 5.31
N LEU A 113 11.18 18.23 5.47
CA LEU A 113 10.24 17.99 4.38
C LEU A 113 10.59 18.89 3.20
N PRO A 114 10.77 18.32 1.99
CA PRO A 114 11.23 19.08 0.85
C PRO A 114 10.17 20.11 0.44
N ARG A 115 10.47 21.40 0.62
CA ARG A 115 9.81 22.50 -0.10
C ARG A 115 10.26 22.43 -1.56
N LYS A 116 9.79 21.46 -2.32
CA LYS A 116 10.25 21.34 -3.71
C LYS A 116 9.35 22.16 -4.64
N ASN A 117 9.92 22.54 -5.77
CA ASN A 117 9.28 23.06 -6.97
C ASN A 117 9.88 22.16 -8.06
N TRP A 118 9.10 21.24 -8.64
CA TRP A 118 9.64 20.08 -9.34
C TRP A 118 10.08 20.47 -10.76
N LYS A 119 11.38 20.72 -10.94
CA LYS A 119 12.10 20.72 -12.23
C LYS A 119 13.11 19.56 -12.34
N VAL A 120 12.92 18.47 -11.60
CA VAL A 120 13.86 17.32 -11.62
C VAL A 120 13.38 16.31 -12.67
N ALA A 121 14.19 16.09 -13.70
CA ALA A 121 13.94 15.07 -14.72
C ALA A 121 13.85 13.68 -14.07
N ARG A 122 12.93 12.84 -14.57
CA ARG A 122 12.71 11.48 -14.07
C ARG A 122 13.78 10.52 -14.63
N PRO A 123 14.57 9.83 -13.79
CA PRO A 123 15.36 8.68 -14.22
C PRO A 123 14.54 7.59 -14.94
N ARG A 124 15.15 6.93 -15.94
CA ARG A 124 14.54 5.83 -16.69
C ARG A 124 14.18 4.61 -15.82
N LYS A 125 14.93 4.35 -14.74
CA LYS A 125 14.78 3.17 -13.87
C LYS A 125 13.46 3.14 -13.07
N TYR A 126 12.70 4.24 -13.00
CA TYR A 126 11.43 4.30 -12.26
C TYR A 126 10.26 3.56 -12.92
N HIS A 127 10.34 3.31 -14.22
CA HIS A 127 9.28 2.58 -14.93
C HIS A 127 9.19 1.13 -14.45
N SER A 128 10.32 0.47 -14.19
CA SER A 128 10.37 -0.91 -13.68
C SER A 128 9.65 -1.05 -12.32
N GLN A 129 10.05 -0.29 -11.30
CA GLN A 129 9.42 -0.33 -9.97
C GLN A 129 7.90 -0.07 -10.04
N SER A 130 7.48 0.94 -10.82
CA SER A 130 6.07 1.26 -10.97
C SER A 130 5.28 0.13 -11.62
N PHE A 131 5.86 -0.51 -12.64
CA PHE A 131 5.21 -1.57 -13.39
C PHE A 131 5.12 -2.86 -12.57
N ILE A 132 6.20 -3.23 -11.87
CA ILE A 132 6.23 -4.39 -10.95
C ILE A 132 5.19 -4.21 -9.84
N LEU A 133 5.15 -3.06 -9.17
CA LEU A 133 4.16 -2.78 -8.12
C LEU A 133 2.73 -2.77 -8.68
N HIS A 134 2.53 -2.29 -9.91
CA HIS A 134 1.24 -2.33 -10.57
C HIS A 134 0.75 -3.77 -10.75
N ILE A 135 1.57 -4.64 -11.39
CA ILE A 135 1.23 -6.05 -11.60
C ILE A 135 0.97 -6.75 -10.27
N LEU A 136 1.81 -6.50 -9.26
CA LEU A 136 1.69 -7.12 -7.95
C LEU A 136 0.37 -6.75 -7.26
N LEU A 137 0.12 -5.45 -7.08
CA LEU A 137 -1.05 -4.96 -6.35
C LEU A 137 -2.35 -5.29 -7.08
N TRP A 138 -2.34 -5.20 -8.42
CA TRP A 138 -3.49 -5.60 -9.23
C TRP A 138 -3.78 -7.10 -9.12
N THR A 139 -2.75 -7.94 -9.25
CA THR A 139 -2.90 -9.39 -9.16
C THR A 139 -3.41 -9.80 -7.79
N VAL A 140 -2.80 -9.31 -6.70
CA VAL A 140 -3.26 -9.63 -5.35
C VAL A 140 -4.71 -9.22 -5.16
N HIS A 141 -5.07 -7.99 -5.55
CA HIS A 141 -6.45 -7.52 -5.47
C HIS A 141 -7.43 -8.41 -6.25
N ALA A 142 -7.14 -8.71 -7.52
CA ALA A 142 -8.01 -9.49 -8.39
C ALA A 142 -8.27 -10.92 -7.88
N TYR A 143 -7.28 -11.55 -7.23
CA TYR A 143 -7.44 -12.88 -6.67
C TYR A 143 -8.23 -12.91 -5.36
N LEU A 144 -8.25 -11.81 -4.61
CA LEU A 144 -9.09 -11.65 -3.41
C LEU A 144 -10.55 -11.33 -3.76
N GLU A 145 -10.83 -10.78 -4.94
CA GLU A 145 -12.15 -10.32 -5.40
C GLU A 145 -13.09 -11.42 -5.93
N ARG A 146 -12.77 -12.71 -5.77
CA ARG A 146 -13.58 -13.82 -6.34
C ARG A 146 -15.00 -13.96 -5.76
N SER A 147 -15.45 -13.09 -4.85
CA SER A 147 -16.83 -12.99 -4.37
C SER A 147 -17.57 -11.76 -4.97
N ARG A 148 -18.65 -12.04 -5.70
CA ARG A 148 -19.46 -11.19 -6.60
C ARG A 148 -20.23 -9.98 -6.00
N GLU A 149 -19.69 -9.24 -5.04
CA GLU A 149 -20.31 -7.96 -4.63
C GLU A 149 -19.36 -6.76 -4.86
N PRO A 150 -19.68 -5.89 -5.83
CA PRO A 150 -18.85 -4.73 -6.16
C PRO A 150 -19.15 -3.61 -5.16
N LYS A 151 -18.54 -3.65 -3.98
CA LYS A 151 -18.64 -2.54 -3.01
C LYS A 151 -17.44 -1.60 -3.05
N LEU A 152 -16.32 -1.99 -3.67
CA LEU A 152 -15.12 -1.17 -3.74
C LEU A 152 -14.46 -1.31 -5.12
N GLU A 153 -14.79 -0.43 -6.07
CA GLU A 153 -14.04 -0.36 -7.33
C GLU A 153 -12.63 0.15 -7.04
N VAL A 154 -11.66 -0.77 -7.06
CA VAL A 154 -10.25 -0.46 -6.88
C VAL A 154 -9.59 -0.32 -8.24
N TRP A 155 -9.02 0.86 -8.50
CA TRP A 155 -8.25 1.12 -9.71
C TRP A 155 -6.76 1.17 -9.37
N VAL A 156 -5.93 0.51 -10.18
CA VAL A 156 -4.47 0.63 -10.12
C VAL A 156 -4.07 1.51 -11.32
N PRO A 157 -3.35 2.62 -11.14
CA PRO A 157 -3.56 3.76 -12.00
C PRO A 157 -2.70 3.70 -13.26
N ASN A 158 -3.28 4.30 -14.30
CA ASN A 158 -2.59 4.86 -15.46
C ASN A 158 -1.97 6.22 -15.10
N LEU A 159 -0.69 6.41 -15.43
CA LEU A 159 0.14 7.64 -15.42
C LEU A 159 -0.14 8.77 -14.38
N ILE A 160 0.90 8.99 -13.56
CA ILE A 160 1.06 9.93 -12.42
C ILE A 160 0.51 11.35 -12.63
N SER A 161 -0.34 11.78 -11.69
CA SER A 161 -0.52 13.19 -11.30
C SER A 161 0.17 13.46 -9.95
N SER A 162 0.78 14.64 -9.78
CA SER A 162 1.40 15.02 -8.50
C SER A 162 0.35 15.18 -7.40
N SER A 163 0.57 14.61 -6.22
CA SER A 163 -0.33 14.80 -5.06
C SER A 163 0.06 16.05 -4.27
N LYS A 164 -0.87 16.99 -4.08
CA LYS A 164 -0.61 18.27 -3.38
C LYS A 164 -1.10 18.24 -1.93
N TYR A 165 -0.24 18.61 -0.98
CA TYR A 165 -0.57 18.70 0.45
C TYR A 165 -0.16 20.05 1.04
N VAL A 166 -0.60 20.34 2.27
CA VAL A 166 -0.39 21.64 2.93
C VAL A 166 0.16 21.43 4.33
N ILE A 167 1.19 22.20 4.68
CA ILE A 167 1.77 22.26 6.03
C ILE A 167 1.97 23.73 6.38
N GLY A 168 1.42 24.19 7.51
CA GLY A 168 1.48 25.59 7.95
C GLY A 168 1.05 26.55 6.85
N ARG A 169 -0.05 26.24 6.16
CA ARG A 169 -0.60 26.97 5.00
C ARG A 169 0.30 27.05 3.76
N GLN A 170 1.50 26.46 3.80
CA GLN A 170 2.38 26.34 2.64
C GLN A 170 2.02 25.08 1.85
N LYS A 171 1.94 25.21 0.52
CA LYS A 171 1.65 24.09 -0.38
C LYS A 171 2.93 23.32 -0.71
N TYR A 172 2.81 22.01 -0.71
CA TYR A 172 3.83 21.05 -1.07
C TYR A 172 3.24 20.06 -2.07
N ALA A 173 4.10 19.27 -2.71
CA ALA A 173 3.68 18.17 -3.56
C ALA A 173 4.51 16.92 -3.28
N SER A 174 3.95 15.78 -3.64
CA SER A 174 4.65 14.49 -3.73
C SER A 174 4.43 13.91 -5.12
N MET A 175 5.36 13.05 -5.53
CA MET A 175 5.34 12.41 -6.84
C MET A 175 5.50 10.90 -6.66
N PRO A 176 4.42 10.21 -6.24
CA PRO A 176 4.42 8.76 -6.16
C PRO A 176 4.55 8.15 -7.56
N LEU A 177 5.06 6.92 -7.62
CA LEU A 177 5.10 6.10 -8.83
C LEU A 177 3.70 5.70 -9.27
N ALA A 178 2.86 5.34 -8.31
CA ALA A 178 1.52 4.83 -8.52
C ALA A 178 0.64 5.01 -7.26
N HIS A 179 -0.64 4.76 -7.43
CA HIS A 179 -1.70 4.84 -6.42
C HIS A 179 -2.75 3.77 -6.65
N VAL A 180 -2.96 2.86 -5.72
CA VAL A 180 -4.21 2.12 -5.68
C VAL A 180 -5.29 3.11 -5.24
N THR A 181 -6.32 3.32 -6.05
CA THR A 181 -7.40 4.25 -5.79
C THR A 181 -8.74 3.55 -5.64
N VAL A 182 -9.70 4.22 -5.03
CA VAL A 182 -11.09 3.77 -4.92
C VAL A 182 -12.07 4.81 -5.43
N GLY A 183 -13.21 4.35 -5.93
CA GLY A 183 -14.28 5.17 -6.50
C GLY A 183 -14.16 5.33 -8.02
N PRO A 184 -14.97 6.20 -8.65
CA PRO A 184 -15.01 6.33 -10.10
C PRO A 184 -13.64 6.69 -10.71
N LEU A 185 -13.33 6.17 -11.90
CA LEU A 185 -12.03 6.33 -12.56
C LEU A 185 -11.52 7.78 -12.64
N THR A 186 -12.42 8.76 -12.81
CA THR A 186 -12.10 10.20 -12.92
C THR A 186 -11.92 10.91 -11.58
N GLU A 187 -12.44 10.34 -10.48
CA GLU A 187 -12.43 10.93 -9.13
C GLU A 187 -11.75 10.04 -8.08
N GLY A 188 -11.10 8.98 -8.53
CA GLY A 188 -10.49 7.94 -7.70
C GLY A 188 -9.59 8.52 -6.62
N ARG A 189 -9.77 8.05 -5.39
CA ARG A 189 -9.03 8.52 -4.22
C ARG A 189 -7.97 7.50 -3.79
N PRO A 190 -6.73 7.91 -3.53
CA PRO A 190 -5.66 6.97 -3.18
C PRO A 190 -5.89 6.32 -1.81
N ILE A 191 -5.83 4.99 -1.78
CA ILE A 191 -5.90 4.14 -0.58
C ILE A 191 -4.57 3.45 -0.27
N ILE A 192 -3.74 3.21 -1.29
CA ILE A 192 -2.35 2.77 -1.16
C ILE A 192 -1.52 3.60 -2.13
N SER A 193 -0.42 4.20 -1.68
CA SER A 193 0.48 4.95 -2.56
C SER A 193 1.84 4.28 -2.70
N CYS A 194 2.44 4.37 -3.88
CA CYS A 194 3.73 3.75 -4.17
C CYS A 194 4.81 4.84 -4.23
N PRO A 195 5.65 4.99 -3.19
CA PRO A 195 6.75 5.96 -3.22
C PRO A 195 7.87 5.49 -4.14
N THR A 196 8.74 6.42 -4.48
CA THR A 196 9.88 6.15 -5.35
C THR A 196 11.13 5.88 -4.54
N TRP A 197 11.83 4.78 -4.80
CA TRP A 197 13.19 4.58 -4.28
C TRP A 197 14.26 4.81 -5.35
N ARG A 198 15.40 5.33 -4.91
CA ARG A 198 16.59 5.55 -5.74
C ARG A 198 17.81 4.95 -5.09
N GLU A 199 18.65 4.38 -5.94
CA GLU A 199 19.99 3.97 -5.58
C GLU A 199 20.80 5.13 -4.98
N GLY A 200 21.56 4.83 -3.92
CA GLY A 200 22.36 5.81 -3.19
C GLY A 200 21.56 6.80 -2.34
N LEU A 201 20.23 6.70 -2.28
CA LEU A 201 19.40 7.57 -1.45
C LEU A 201 19.59 7.22 0.04
N PRO A 202 20.06 8.16 0.88
CA PRO A 202 20.19 7.91 2.31
C PRO A 202 18.84 7.67 2.99
N TRP A 203 18.86 6.95 4.12
CA TRP A 203 17.65 6.51 4.83
C TRP A 203 16.72 7.67 5.25
N ASP A 204 17.28 8.80 5.68
CA ASP A 204 16.52 10.00 6.06
C ASP A 204 15.81 10.64 4.86
N GLN A 205 16.45 10.70 3.70
CA GLN A 205 15.86 11.21 2.47
C GLN A 205 14.79 10.25 1.92
N PHE A 206 15.03 8.94 2.01
CA PHE A 206 14.02 7.94 1.68
C PHE A 206 12.80 8.07 2.60
N THR A 207 13.01 8.19 3.90
CA THR A 207 11.94 8.40 4.89
C THR A 207 11.15 9.68 4.58
N ALA A 208 11.83 10.76 4.19
CA ALA A 208 11.18 12.00 3.77
C ALA A 208 10.33 11.82 2.50
N GLU A 209 10.78 11.03 1.52
CA GLU A 209 10.02 10.70 0.31
C GLU A 209 8.75 9.91 0.69
N VAL A 210 8.88 8.86 1.49
CA VAL A 210 7.76 8.05 1.99
C VAL A 210 6.73 8.92 2.73
N LEU A 211 7.19 9.76 3.67
CA LEU A 211 6.28 10.64 4.40
C LEU A 211 5.60 11.63 3.45
N SER A 212 6.31 12.20 2.47
CA SER A 212 5.71 13.14 1.53
C SER A 212 4.60 12.49 0.69
N VAL A 213 4.78 11.24 0.28
CA VAL A 213 3.77 10.45 -0.44
C VAL A 213 2.58 10.16 0.46
N MET A 214 2.83 9.77 1.72
CA MET A 214 1.76 9.58 2.70
C MET A 214 0.94 10.85 2.93
N LEU A 215 1.60 12.00 3.08
CA LEU A 215 0.93 13.30 3.25
C LEU A 215 0.11 13.69 2.02
N GLY A 216 0.59 13.35 0.82
CA GLY A 216 -0.17 13.51 -0.42
C GLY A 216 -1.45 12.67 -0.45
N GLN A 217 -1.36 11.40 -0.06
CA GLN A 217 -2.53 10.52 0.09
C GLN A 217 -3.50 11.04 1.15
N LEU A 218 -2.99 11.39 2.33
CA LEU A 218 -3.76 11.97 3.42
C LEU A 218 -4.53 13.21 2.98
N ALA A 219 -3.86 14.14 2.29
CA ALA A 219 -4.48 15.36 1.79
C ALA A 219 -5.63 15.09 0.80
N ASN A 220 -5.56 14.00 0.02
CA ASN A 220 -6.65 13.60 -0.86
C ASN A 220 -7.84 13.03 -0.07
N ASN A 221 -7.57 12.26 0.99
CA ASN A 221 -8.60 11.62 1.80
C ASN A 221 -9.33 12.59 2.75
N ILE A 222 -8.66 13.62 3.27
CA ILE A 222 -9.31 14.61 4.15
C ILE A 222 -10.08 15.72 3.40
N ARG A 223 -9.92 15.81 2.07
CA ARG A 223 -10.63 16.77 1.21
C ARG A 223 -11.98 16.26 0.71
N ILE A 224 -12.37 15.08 1.16
CA ILE A 224 -13.65 14.48 0.81
C ILE A 224 -14.76 15.36 1.39
N ARG A 225 -15.65 15.85 0.52
CA ARG A 225 -16.80 16.68 0.93
C ARG A 225 -17.71 15.88 1.83
N ASP A 226 -18.32 16.58 2.78
CA ASP A 226 -19.36 16.09 3.69
C ASP A 226 -18.90 15.02 4.69
N GLN A 227 -17.59 14.76 4.77
CA GLN A 227 -16.99 13.89 5.78
C GLN A 227 -16.37 14.70 6.91
N LYS A 228 -16.76 14.42 8.15
CA LYS A 228 -16.10 15.00 9.33
C LYS A 228 -14.65 14.55 9.37
N LEU A 229 -13.73 15.48 9.64
CA LEU A 229 -12.32 15.14 9.82
C LEU A 229 -12.16 14.20 11.03
N GLN A 230 -11.48 13.07 10.80
CA GLN A 230 -11.21 12.03 11.78
C GLN A 230 -9.72 11.67 11.76
N ASP A 231 -9.32 10.79 12.67
CA ASP A 231 -8.01 10.13 12.59
C ASP A 231 -7.88 9.42 11.25
N GLN A 232 -6.67 9.39 10.70
CA GLN A 232 -6.42 8.79 9.39
C GLN A 232 -5.23 7.84 9.44
N GLU A 233 -5.40 6.72 8.75
CA GLU A 233 -4.32 5.81 8.39
C GLU A 233 -3.93 6.04 6.94
N VAL A 234 -2.64 5.87 6.68
CA VAL A 234 -2.09 5.99 5.34
C VAL A 234 -1.16 4.81 5.09
N PHE A 235 -1.37 4.15 3.96
CA PHE A 235 -0.63 2.96 3.57
C PHE A 235 0.19 3.24 2.33
N VAL A 236 1.42 2.74 2.34
CA VAL A 236 2.28 2.71 1.17
C VAL A 236 2.85 1.33 0.96
N VAL A 237 3.06 0.98 -0.31
CA VAL A 237 3.77 -0.22 -0.73
C VAL A 237 4.84 0.22 -1.72
N GLY A 238 6.07 -0.21 -1.51
CA GLY A 238 7.18 0.26 -2.35
C GLY A 238 8.39 -0.65 -2.28
N PHE A 239 9.46 -0.20 -2.93
CA PHE A 239 10.77 -0.84 -2.92
C PHE A 239 11.75 -0.09 -2.03
N TYR A 240 12.63 -0.82 -1.35
CA TYR A 240 13.89 -0.31 -0.83
C TYR A 240 15.02 -1.26 -1.25
N GLY A 241 15.83 -0.85 -2.22
CA GLY A 241 16.67 -1.79 -2.95
C GLY A 241 15.82 -2.81 -3.72
N PRO A 242 16.16 -4.10 -3.69
CA PRO A 242 15.35 -5.16 -4.29
C PRO A 242 14.16 -5.59 -3.42
N HIS A 243 13.99 -5.05 -2.21
CA HIS A 243 12.99 -5.55 -1.25
C HIS A 243 11.68 -4.77 -1.32
N ILE A 244 10.57 -5.50 -1.34
CA ILE A 244 9.22 -4.95 -1.18
C ILE A 244 8.96 -4.68 0.30
N TYR A 245 8.28 -3.59 0.62
CA TYR A 245 7.81 -3.29 1.97
C TYR A 245 6.41 -2.70 1.96
N ILE A 246 5.74 -2.80 3.10
CA ILE A 246 4.51 -2.06 3.42
C ILE A 246 4.82 -1.11 4.56
N ALA A 247 4.36 0.13 4.48
CA ALA A 247 4.42 1.05 5.61
C ALA A 247 3.07 1.69 5.92
N ARG A 248 2.85 1.94 7.22
CA ARG A 248 1.65 2.57 7.79
C ARG A 248 2.05 3.81 8.57
N GLY A 249 1.40 4.92 8.25
CA GLY A 249 1.38 6.12 9.07
C GLY A 249 0.01 6.29 9.74
N TYR A 250 0.00 6.59 11.03
CA TYR A 250 -1.21 6.97 11.76
C TYR A 250 -1.17 8.46 12.08
N PHE A 251 -2.20 9.19 11.67
CA PHE A 251 -2.28 10.65 11.79
C PHE A 251 -3.53 11.02 12.60
N PRO A 252 -3.37 11.36 13.90
CA PRO A 252 -4.47 11.82 14.72
C PRO A 252 -5.10 13.11 14.17
N VAL A 253 -6.41 13.26 14.30
CA VAL A 253 -7.16 14.43 13.83
C VAL A 253 -6.59 15.75 14.35
N GLU A 254 -6.16 15.78 15.61
CA GLU A 254 -5.58 16.97 16.23
C GLU A 254 -4.21 17.33 15.65
N THR A 255 -3.41 16.31 15.30
CA THR A 255 -2.15 16.49 14.55
C THR A 255 -2.43 17.06 13.17
N ILE A 256 -3.40 16.50 12.43
CA ILE A 256 -3.78 16.97 11.09
C ILE A 256 -4.19 18.44 11.13
N LYS A 257 -5.12 18.81 12.03
CA LYS A 257 -5.61 20.19 12.18
C LYS A 257 -4.47 21.15 12.49
N ARG A 258 -3.63 20.82 13.48
CA ARG A 258 -2.52 21.68 13.90
C ARG A 258 -1.49 21.82 12.78
N VAL A 259 -1.03 20.72 12.17
CA VAL A 259 0.00 20.75 11.11
C VAL A 259 -0.51 21.52 9.89
N HIS A 260 -1.77 21.37 9.53
CA HIS A 260 -2.36 22.13 8.43
C HIS A 260 -2.38 23.65 8.74
N ALA A 261 -2.84 24.03 9.94
CA ALA A 261 -3.04 25.42 10.32
C ALA A 261 -1.75 26.18 10.68
N LYS A 262 -0.86 25.55 11.46
CA LYS A 262 0.32 26.15 12.09
C LYS A 262 1.64 25.56 11.59
N GLY A 263 1.62 24.38 10.99
CA GLY A 263 2.83 23.64 10.62
C GLY A 263 3.26 22.65 11.70
N CYS A 264 4.39 21.97 11.48
CA CYS A 264 4.97 21.07 12.47
C CYS A 264 5.54 21.89 13.64
N SER A 265 5.37 21.42 14.88
CA SER A 265 6.09 21.98 16.02
C SER A 265 7.56 21.55 16.02
N ASP A 266 8.42 22.23 16.79
CA ASP A 266 9.84 21.91 16.87
C ASP A 266 10.10 20.52 17.50
N ASP A 267 9.18 20.08 18.34
CA ASP A 267 9.11 18.77 18.99
C ASP A 267 8.17 17.80 18.25
N GLU A 268 7.84 18.06 16.99
CA GLU A 268 6.96 17.19 16.23
C GLU A 268 7.58 15.79 16.07
N HIS A 269 6.87 14.80 16.62
CA HIS A 269 7.21 13.39 16.53
C HIS A 269 6.16 12.64 15.74
N LEU A 270 6.56 12.08 14.61
CA LEU A 270 5.74 11.20 13.79
C LEU A 270 6.33 9.80 13.80
N GLU A 271 5.47 8.79 13.91
CA GLU A 271 5.89 7.40 13.80
C GLU A 271 5.42 6.81 12.48
N LEU A 272 6.36 6.18 11.75
CA LEU A 272 6.09 5.37 10.58
C LEU A 272 6.47 3.93 10.88
N LYS A 273 5.51 3.02 10.74
CA LYS A 273 5.75 1.58 10.91
C LYS A 273 5.95 0.96 9.53
N PHE A 274 6.94 0.09 9.43
CA PHE A 274 7.29 -0.66 8.22
C PHE A 274 7.24 -2.16 8.52
N THR A 275 6.89 -2.97 7.53
CA THR A 275 7.34 -4.37 7.53
C THR A 275 8.86 -4.42 7.38
N ARG A 276 9.45 -5.58 7.63
CA ARG A 276 10.77 -5.87 7.06
C ARG A 276 10.73 -5.81 5.52
N GLY A 277 11.90 -5.81 4.90
CA GLY A 277 12.01 -6.03 3.47
C GLY A 277 11.70 -7.48 3.11
N TYR A 278 10.93 -7.68 2.04
CA TYR A 278 10.67 -8.99 1.45
C TYR A 278 11.37 -9.09 0.09
N ASP A 279 12.23 -10.08 -0.06
CA ASP A 279 12.86 -10.43 -1.34
C ASP A 279 11.89 -11.29 -2.19
N PRO A 280 11.34 -10.78 -3.30
CA PRO A 280 10.40 -11.52 -4.14
C PRO A 280 10.97 -12.79 -4.74
N CYS A 281 12.31 -12.96 -4.81
CA CYS A 281 12.99 -14.16 -5.30
C CYS A 281 13.12 -15.29 -4.27
N ARG A 282 12.72 -15.05 -3.00
CA ARG A 282 12.71 -16.08 -1.96
C ARG A 282 11.28 -16.48 -1.64
N LYS A 283 10.99 -17.78 -1.70
CA LYS A 283 9.65 -18.33 -1.43
C LYS A 283 9.06 -17.87 -0.09
N TYR A 284 9.87 -17.92 0.97
CA TYR A 284 9.42 -17.51 2.30
C TYR A 284 9.03 -16.03 2.33
N ASP A 285 9.86 -15.15 1.77
CA ASP A 285 9.59 -13.72 1.71
C ASP A 285 8.41 -13.40 0.80
N TRP A 286 8.27 -14.11 -0.30
CA TRP A 286 7.10 -14.03 -1.16
C TRP A 286 5.82 -14.35 -0.38
N MET A 287 5.80 -15.47 0.35
CA MET A 287 4.63 -15.87 1.15
C MET A 287 4.29 -14.83 2.22
N GLU A 288 5.28 -14.31 2.94
CA GLU A 288 5.06 -13.24 3.93
C GLU A 288 4.57 -11.94 3.27
N ALA A 289 5.10 -11.57 2.10
CA ALA A 289 4.64 -10.40 1.35
C ALA A 289 3.19 -10.56 0.88
N MET A 290 2.81 -11.73 0.34
CA MET A 290 1.44 -12.01 -0.07
C MET A 290 0.50 -12.01 1.12
N ARG A 291 0.91 -12.61 2.25
CA ARG A 291 0.16 -12.55 3.51
C ARG A 291 -0.12 -11.10 3.92
N ALA A 292 0.92 -10.27 3.91
CA ALA A 292 0.81 -8.87 4.30
C ALA A 292 -0.07 -8.05 3.36
N LEU A 293 0.04 -8.26 2.04
CA LEU A 293 -0.78 -7.57 1.04
C LEU A 293 -2.24 -8.03 1.08
N SER A 294 -2.50 -9.34 1.20
CA SER A 294 -3.85 -9.87 1.35
C SER A 294 -4.53 -9.32 2.60
N ARG A 295 -3.81 -9.30 3.72
CA ARG A 295 -4.30 -8.70 4.96
C ARG A 295 -4.56 -7.20 4.82
N LEU A 296 -3.70 -6.46 4.13
CA LEU A 296 -3.90 -5.04 3.86
C LEU A 296 -5.19 -4.81 3.06
N PHE A 297 -5.39 -5.52 1.95
CA PHE A 297 -6.60 -5.38 1.15
C PHE A 297 -7.86 -5.77 1.92
N ARG A 298 -7.82 -6.86 2.70
CA ARG A 298 -8.95 -7.23 3.58
C ARG A 298 -9.23 -6.19 4.65
N TYR A 299 -8.19 -5.65 5.29
CA TYR A 299 -8.35 -4.58 6.28
C TYR A 299 -9.00 -3.34 5.67
N LEU A 300 -8.52 -2.91 4.49
CA LEU A 300 -9.11 -1.79 3.75
C LEU A 300 -10.58 -2.06 3.40
N ARG A 301 -10.97 -3.30 3.12
CA ARG A 301 -12.37 -3.67 2.81
C ARG A 301 -13.25 -3.90 4.03
N SER A 302 -12.69 -4.16 5.19
CA SER A 302 -13.44 -4.46 6.42
C SER A 302 -14.28 -3.30 6.95
N GLY A 303 -14.05 -2.07 6.48
CA GLY A 303 -14.68 -0.86 7.02
C GLY A 303 -14.09 -0.38 8.36
N SER A 304 -13.24 -1.18 9.01
CA SER A 304 -12.52 -0.77 10.22
C SER A 304 -11.30 0.12 9.95
N ALA A 305 -10.79 0.11 8.71
CA ALA A 305 -9.68 0.95 8.30
C ALA A 305 -10.03 2.44 8.37
N LYS A 306 -9.17 3.22 9.02
CA LYS A 306 -9.34 4.68 9.16
C LYS A 306 -8.86 5.41 7.91
N VAL A 307 -9.35 5.02 6.74
CA VAL A 307 -9.01 5.62 5.46
C VAL A 307 -10.23 6.36 4.94
N GLY A 308 -10.18 7.70 4.90
CA GLY A 308 -11.35 8.54 4.62
C GLY A 308 -12.12 8.14 3.35
N ALA A 309 -11.40 7.83 2.27
CA ALA A 309 -12.00 7.40 1.00
C ALA A 309 -12.79 6.09 1.10
N ILE A 310 -12.25 5.10 1.83
CA ILE A 310 -12.94 3.84 2.08
C ILE A 310 -14.20 4.08 2.90
N GLN A 311 -14.05 4.81 4.02
CA GLN A 311 -15.16 5.08 4.93
C GLN A 311 -16.32 5.80 4.22
N LYS A 312 -16.01 6.73 3.31
CA LYS A 312 -17.02 7.44 2.51
C LYS A 312 -17.80 6.47 1.62
N ILE A 313 -17.10 5.67 0.80
CA ILE A 313 -17.73 4.72 -0.13
C ILE A 313 -18.60 3.72 0.60
N LEU A 314 -18.10 3.16 1.71
CA LEU A 314 -18.86 2.19 2.49
C LEU A 314 -20.09 2.83 3.12
N SER A 315 -20.01 4.06 3.63
CA SER A 315 -21.18 4.77 4.19
C SER A 315 -22.25 5.07 3.15
N GLU A 316 -21.87 5.43 1.92
CA GLU A 316 -22.82 5.69 0.82
C GLU A 316 -23.51 4.40 0.36
N SER A 317 -22.82 3.26 0.40
CA SER A 317 -23.38 1.95 0.04
C SER A 317 -24.42 1.44 1.04
N VAL A 318 -24.37 1.86 2.30
CA VAL A 318 -25.37 1.50 3.32
C VAL A 318 -26.64 2.33 3.14
N ALA A 319 -26.51 3.62 2.87
CA ALA A 319 -27.65 4.53 2.71
C ALA A 319 -28.53 4.21 1.49
N THR A 320 -27.96 3.66 0.41
CA THR A 320 -28.72 3.23 -0.77
C THR A 320 -29.56 1.97 -0.53
N VAL A 321 -29.12 1.10 0.37
CA VAL A 321 -29.84 -0.15 0.70
C VAL A 321 -31.04 0.11 1.62
N GLU A 322 -30.96 1.08 2.52
CA GLU A 322 -32.07 1.42 3.44
C GLU A 322 -33.20 2.25 2.80
N GLY A 323 -32.94 2.88 1.65
CA GLY A 323 -33.91 3.69 0.92
C GLY A 323 -34.62 2.98 -0.25
N SER A 324 -34.38 1.67 -0.43
CA SER A 324 -34.89 0.85 -1.55
C SER A 324 -36.04 -0.07 -1.17
#